data_AF-A0A838FDH6-F1
#
_entry.id   AF-A0A838FDH6-F1
#
_cell.length_a   1.000
_cell.length_b   1.000
_cell.length_c   1.000
_cell.angle_alpha   90.00
_cell.angle_beta   90.00
_cell.angle_gamma   90.00
#
_symmetry.space_group_name_H-M   'P 1'
#
loop_
_entity.id
_entity.type
_entity.pdbx_description
1 polymer ?
#
loop_
_entity_poly.entity_id
_entity_poly.type
_entity_poly.pdbx_seq_one_letter_code
_entity_poly.pdbx_strand_id
1 'polypeptide(L)'
;MTEQLLASRDQRRLATLVPVSALALFAGLLPASAEARIFGSEPIPISVGPNGEPANGPSGGGSVSGDNRLGRLVGFHSAASNLVGGDSNGAYDVFV
;
A
#
# COMPACT_ATOMS: atom_id res chain seq x y z
N MET A 1 -53.03 53.04 -51.03
CA MET A 1 -51.61 53.12 -51.44
C MET A 1 -50.96 54.05 -50.43
N THR A 2 -49.88 53.62 -49.75
CA THR A 2 -49.28 54.16 -48.49
C THR A 2 -50.04 53.71 -47.24
N GLU A 3 -49.67 52.63 -46.55
CA GLU A 3 -48.62 52.58 -45.52
C GLU A 3 -48.20 51.11 -45.29
N GLN A 4 -47.14 50.63 -45.95
CA GLN A 4 -46.63 49.26 -45.73
C GLN A 4 -45.13 49.21 -45.43
N LEU A 5 -44.58 50.24 -44.77
CA LEU A 5 -43.11 50.35 -44.65
C LEU A 5 -42.58 50.79 -43.28
N LEU A 6 -43.04 50.20 -42.16
CA LEU A 6 -42.44 50.50 -40.85
C LEU A 6 -42.21 49.32 -39.89
N ALA A 7 -42.23 48.07 -40.36
CA ALA A 7 -42.15 46.91 -39.44
C ALA A 7 -40.89 46.02 -39.56
N SER A 8 -39.81 46.44 -40.23
CA SER A 8 -38.70 45.51 -40.54
C SER A 8 -37.29 45.95 -40.12
N ARG A 9 -37.12 46.73 -39.05
CA ARG A 9 -35.78 47.12 -38.56
C ARG A 9 -35.61 46.91 -37.05
N ASP A 10 -35.47 45.65 -36.63
CA ASP A 10 -34.43 45.25 -35.66
C ASP A 10 -34.47 43.73 -35.43
N GLN A 11 -33.96 42.95 -36.40
CA GLN A 11 -33.57 41.55 -36.17
C GLN A 11 -32.11 41.49 -35.73
N ARG A 12 -31.82 41.97 -34.52
CA ARG A 12 -30.50 41.79 -33.89
C ARG A 12 -30.49 40.53 -33.03
N ARG A 13 -30.19 39.42 -33.69
CA ARG A 13 -29.53 38.19 -33.20
C ARG A 13 -29.56 37.98 -31.68
N LEU A 14 -30.58 37.30 -31.17
CA LEU A 14 -30.56 36.70 -29.84
C LEU A 14 -29.87 35.33 -29.94
N ALA A 15 -28.56 35.31 -29.75
CA ALA A 15 -27.80 34.08 -29.60
C ALA A 15 -28.10 33.47 -28.22
N THR A 16 -28.91 32.41 -28.19
CA THR A 16 -29.19 31.62 -26.98
C THR A 16 -27.93 30.81 -26.62
N LEU A 17 -27.22 31.24 -25.59
CA LEU A 17 -26.08 30.52 -24.99
C LEU A 17 -26.61 29.48 -23.99
N VAL A 18 -26.58 28.20 -24.35
CA VAL A 18 -26.77 27.09 -23.40
C VAL A 18 -25.42 26.78 -22.77
N PRO A 19 -25.22 26.89 -21.44
CA PRO A 19 -23.97 26.44 -20.83
C PRO A 19 -24.00 24.91 -20.76
N VAL A 20 -23.32 24.25 -21.69
CA VAL A 20 -22.94 22.84 -21.57
C VAL A 20 -21.68 22.79 -20.69
N SER A 21 -21.83 23.02 -19.39
CA SER A 21 -20.82 22.60 -18.43
C SER A 21 -21.16 21.16 -18.05
N ALA A 22 -20.52 20.23 -18.78
CA ALA A 22 -20.63 18.81 -18.59
C ALA A 22 -20.33 18.42 -17.13
N LEU A 23 -21.29 17.73 -16.52
CA LEU A 23 -21.15 16.99 -15.27
C LEU A 23 -20.03 15.95 -15.46
N ALA A 24 -18.85 16.22 -14.89
CA ALA A 24 -17.76 15.25 -14.88
C ALA A 24 -18.16 14.02 -14.04
N LEU A 25 -17.91 12.85 -14.62
CA LEU A 25 -18.31 11.51 -14.20
C LEU A 25 -17.89 11.14 -12.76
N PHE A 26 -18.77 10.38 -12.10
CA PHE A 26 -18.45 9.60 -10.90
C PHE A 26 -17.58 8.39 -11.30
N ALA A 27 -16.40 8.23 -10.70
CA ALA A 27 -15.80 6.95 -10.26
C ALA A 27 -14.27 7.07 -10.15
N GLY A 28 -13.78 7.13 -8.92
CA GLY A 28 -12.37 7.04 -8.62
C GLY A 28 -12.10 7.23 -7.13
N LEU A 29 -12.85 6.52 -6.27
CA LEU A 29 -12.37 6.31 -4.91
C LEU A 29 -11.12 5.42 -5.06
N LEU A 30 -9.95 6.05 -5.19
CA LEU A 30 -8.70 5.36 -4.94
C LEU A 30 -8.86 4.77 -3.54
N PRO A 31 -8.73 3.44 -3.34
CA PRO A 31 -8.63 2.93 -1.98
C PRO A 31 -7.44 3.66 -1.36
N ALA A 32 -7.66 4.13 -0.13
CA ALA A 32 -6.66 4.74 0.73
C ALA A 32 -5.31 4.11 0.43
N SER A 33 -4.34 4.96 0.09
CA SER A 33 -2.95 4.57 -0.09
C SER A 33 -2.67 3.41 0.83
N ALA A 34 -2.44 2.22 0.28
CA ALA A 34 -1.85 1.16 1.06
C ALA A 34 -0.48 1.71 1.44
N GLU A 35 -0.44 2.41 2.56
CA GLU A 35 0.80 2.82 3.20
C GLU A 35 1.45 1.49 3.51
N ALA A 36 2.40 1.10 2.65
CA ALA A 36 3.41 0.16 3.05
C ALA A 36 3.95 0.75 4.36
N ARG A 37 3.57 0.13 5.47
CA ARG A 37 4.06 0.50 6.78
C ARG A 37 5.54 0.17 6.70
N ILE A 38 6.36 1.15 6.31
CA ILE A 38 7.80 1.02 6.37
C ILE A 38 8.07 0.88 7.86
N PHE A 39 8.43 -0.33 8.28
CA PHE A 39 8.70 -0.64 9.68
C PHE A 39 9.95 0.13 10.12
N GLY A 40 9.77 1.41 10.50
CA GLY A 40 10.80 2.30 11.01
C GLY A 40 12.10 2.34 10.18
N SER A 41 13.15 2.90 10.77
CA SER A 41 14.53 2.77 10.28
C SER A 41 15.25 1.59 10.90
N GLU A 42 14.67 0.98 11.95
CA GLU A 42 15.27 -0.11 12.71
C GLU A 42 14.70 -1.46 12.23
N PRO A 43 15.56 -2.41 11.81
CA PRO A 43 15.13 -3.76 11.50
C PRO A 43 14.42 -4.42 12.69
N ILE A 44 13.30 -5.08 12.43
CA ILE A 44 12.66 -5.95 13.44
C ILE A 44 13.35 -7.31 13.36
N PRO A 45 13.98 -7.80 14.46
CA PRO A 45 14.60 -9.11 14.46
C PRO A 45 13.54 -10.21 14.42
N ILE A 46 13.76 -11.23 13.59
CA ILE A 46 12.92 -12.44 13.54
C ILE A 46 13.40 -13.50 14.55
N SER A 47 14.66 -13.43 14.96
CA SER A 47 15.28 -14.33 15.94
C SER A 47 15.11 -13.75 17.35
N VAL A 48 13.90 -13.89 17.89
CA VAL A 48 13.56 -13.50 19.25
C VAL A 48 13.13 -14.72 20.05
N GLY A 49 13.57 -14.78 21.30
CA GLY A 49 13.17 -15.85 22.20
C GLY A 49 11.72 -15.72 22.66
N PRO A 50 11.22 -16.70 23.44
CA PRO A 50 9.82 -16.78 23.85
C PRO A 50 9.27 -15.54 24.57
N ASN A 51 10.12 -14.73 25.21
CA ASN A 51 9.70 -13.49 25.89
C ASN A 51 10.16 -12.21 25.17
N GLY A 52 10.59 -12.33 23.90
CA GLY A 52 11.00 -11.19 23.07
C GLY A 52 12.46 -10.79 23.23
N GLU A 53 13.24 -11.52 24.03
CA GLU A 53 14.69 -11.32 24.13
C GLU A 53 15.39 -11.55 22.77
N PRO A 54 16.35 -10.70 22.39
CA PRO A 54 17.18 -10.96 21.21
C PRO A 54 17.96 -12.27 21.35
N ALA A 55 18.21 -12.94 20.23
CA ALA A 55 19.12 -14.09 20.17
C ALA A 55 20.50 -13.75 20.81
N ASN A 56 20.99 -14.64 21.68
CA ASN A 56 22.28 -14.49 22.37
C ASN A 56 23.45 -15.15 21.61
N GLY A 57 23.24 -15.56 20.36
CA GLY A 57 24.19 -16.29 19.54
C GLY A 57 24.04 -15.98 18.05
N PRO A 58 24.99 -16.43 17.22
CA PRO A 58 24.99 -16.16 15.79
C PRO A 58 23.80 -16.83 15.09
N SER A 59 23.22 -16.12 14.13
CA SER A 59 22.16 -16.63 13.24
C SER A 59 22.54 -16.40 11.78
N GLY A 60 22.09 -17.28 10.88
CA GLY A 60 22.48 -17.25 9.46
C GLY A 60 21.59 -18.07 8.55
N GLY A 61 21.93 -18.07 7.25
CA GLY A 61 21.27 -18.91 6.23
C GLY A 61 19.80 -18.57 5.97
N GLY A 62 19.42 -17.31 6.11
CA GLY A 62 18.03 -16.86 5.92
C GLY A 62 17.46 -17.19 4.54
N SER A 63 16.22 -17.68 4.50
CA SER A 63 15.45 -17.94 3.29
C SER A 63 13.98 -17.55 3.52
N VAL A 64 13.37 -16.86 2.57
CA VAL A 64 11.98 -16.40 2.67
C VAL A 64 11.11 -17.22 1.72
N SER A 65 9.91 -17.59 2.16
CA SER A 65 8.98 -18.33 1.30
C SER A 65 8.64 -17.51 0.04
N GLY A 66 8.84 -18.15 -1.12
CA GLY A 66 8.54 -17.59 -2.43
C GLY A 66 7.13 -17.89 -2.92
N ASP A 67 6.27 -18.48 -2.08
CA ASP A 67 4.86 -18.56 -2.39
C ASP A 67 4.29 -17.14 -2.38
N ASN A 68 3.48 -16.75 -3.36
CA ASN A 68 2.95 -15.38 -3.56
C ASN A 68 2.05 -14.85 -2.39
N ARG A 69 2.26 -15.35 -1.17
CA ARG A 69 1.61 -15.04 0.09
C ARG A 69 2.44 -14.09 0.96
N LEU A 70 3.17 -13.16 0.35
CA LEU A 70 3.92 -12.10 1.03
C LEU A 70 4.85 -12.64 2.14
N GLY A 71 5.74 -13.59 1.81
CA GLY A 71 6.84 -14.02 2.69
C GLY A 71 6.38 -14.51 4.06
N ARG A 72 5.39 -15.40 4.09
CA ARG A 72 4.74 -15.87 5.33
C ARG A 72 5.67 -16.68 6.25
N LEU A 73 6.71 -17.29 5.68
CA LEU A 73 7.66 -18.12 6.42
C LEU A 73 9.09 -17.63 6.16
N VAL A 74 9.93 -17.69 7.19
CA VAL A 74 11.35 -17.37 7.09
C VAL A 74 12.17 -18.48 7.73
N GLY A 75 12.86 -19.26 6.90
CA GLY A 75 13.80 -20.26 7.34
C GLY A 75 15.14 -19.64 7.75
N PHE A 76 15.71 -20.01 8.88
CA PHE A 76 17.08 -19.64 9.28
C PHE A 76 17.66 -20.66 10.27
N HIS A 77 18.97 -20.61 10.50
CA HIS A 77 19.62 -21.38 11.58
C HIS A 77 20.25 -20.46 12.63
N SER A 78 20.31 -20.92 13.88
CA SER A 78 20.88 -20.16 15.00
C SER A 78 21.56 -21.06 16.02
N ALA A 79 22.67 -20.59 16.60
CA ALA A 79 23.35 -21.22 17.74
C ALA A 79 22.99 -20.54 19.08
N ALA A 80 21.88 -19.80 19.11
CA ALA A 80 21.44 -19.04 20.28
C ALA A 80 20.65 -19.93 21.25
N SER A 81 21.17 -20.07 22.47
CA SER A 81 20.59 -20.93 23.53
C SER A 81 19.32 -20.38 24.17
N ASN A 82 18.94 -19.14 23.83
CA ASN A 82 17.76 -18.48 24.39
C ASN A 82 16.57 -18.40 23.43
N LEU A 83 16.66 -19.01 22.23
CA LEU A 83 15.52 -19.06 21.30
C LEU A 83 14.54 -20.18 21.65
N VAL A 84 15.02 -21.26 22.28
CA VAL A 84 14.20 -22.38 22.76
C VAL A 84 14.53 -22.64 24.22
N GLY A 85 13.48 -22.82 25.04
CA GLY A 85 13.66 -23.12 26.46
C GLY A 85 14.39 -24.45 26.66
N GLY A 86 15.51 -24.41 27.39
CA GLY A 86 16.30 -25.60 27.69
C GLY A 86 17.33 -25.98 26.62
N ASP A 87 17.56 -25.14 25.60
CA ASP A 87 18.67 -25.35 24.69
C ASP A 87 20.02 -25.10 25.37
N SER A 88 20.89 -26.11 25.34
CA SER A 88 22.20 -26.08 26.00
C SER A 88 23.25 -26.94 25.29
N ASN A 89 22.96 -27.44 24.08
CA ASN A 89 23.81 -28.43 23.43
C ASN A 89 24.92 -27.80 22.56
N GLY A 90 24.85 -26.48 22.31
CA GLY A 90 25.81 -25.74 21.50
C GLY A 90 25.74 -26.04 20.00
N ALA A 91 24.68 -26.70 19.53
CA ALA A 91 24.42 -26.97 18.13
C ALA A 91 23.63 -25.82 17.49
N TYR A 92 23.60 -25.78 16.16
CA TYR A 92 22.70 -24.89 15.43
C TYR A 92 21.33 -25.56 15.28
N ASP A 93 20.28 -24.84 15.67
CA ASP A 93 18.89 -25.21 15.42
C ASP A 93 18.35 -24.50 14.17
N VAL A 94 17.34 -25.11 13.53
CA VAL A 94 16.66 -24.57 12.34
C VAL A 94 15.24 -24.13 12.67
N PHE A 95 14.88 -22.92 12.26
CA PHE A 95 13.59 -22.25 12.52
C PHE A 95 12.88 -21.89 11.21
N VAL A 96 11.55 -21.74 11.22
CA VAL A 96 10.68 -21.38 10.06
C VAL A 96 9.53 -20.46 10.48
#